data_AF-A0A9P6E0Z5-F1
#
_entry.id   AF-A0A9P6E0Z5-F1
#
_cell.length_a   1.000
_cell.length_b   1.000
_cell.length_c   1.000
_cell.angle_alpha   90.00
_cell.angle_beta   90.00
_cell.angle_gamma   90.00
#
_symmetry.space_group_name_H-M   'P 1'
#
loop_
_entity.id
_entity.type
_entity.pdbx_description
1 polymer ?
#
loop_
_entity_poly.entity_id
_entity_poly.type
_entity_poly.pdbx_seq_one_letter_code
_entity_poly.pdbx_strand_id
1 'polypeptide(L)'
;MGKRKSKGKGTKPKKGKKSKAEWSESELDVLRSYEEKWFLLSSPEDQNTLAYGEIAENLRRLSPEKYGVQVILQKRELHAEWDKKCSQIKSWYKRNRPAAKERRIFKFERRIALRTVVAHTKSAAIKAAVLEKLPDNKKEDQREYFKNFQTTVTEFMHQLSKKERKQYEAIRDEWQAEGPPADVQARNAQRFGYRCVEDMHKVANKQFGMLMITFTARPTRSGGWEYFIHDYNPNLNIPNNPILSMLGWAKPECRAFGKMFAKWVGYTDEAKAGHLSEDNGQSAGTNPGTTFALQTTNSGLPILPDPVLSSSGTEYFGTKREIIREFFVQHYRLATGKSTSRVPWGAMNESVREFIKSEFIPKKVLINDPGRMSSNHVSILLEHLRDRQKVEGIPTFLFHQFRQQDNSFAAVKYPTETLEDNEKSFENQAESVEPFLLIKYWAAILPK
;
A
#
# COMPACT_ATOMS: atom_id res chain seq x y z
N MET A 1 -40.45 17.69 49.71
CA MET A 1 -39.58 16.53 50.03
C MET A 1 -39.32 15.77 48.74
N GLY A 2 -38.12 15.45 48.27
CA GLY A 2 -36.78 15.70 48.77
C GLY A 2 -35.78 15.67 47.60
N LYS A 3 -34.86 16.63 47.61
CA LYS A 3 -33.66 16.68 46.76
C LYS A 3 -32.76 15.49 47.12
N ARG A 4 -32.37 14.65 46.15
CA ARG A 4 -31.29 13.68 46.31
C ARG A 4 -30.05 14.10 45.52
N LYS A 5 -29.02 14.43 46.29
CA LYS A 5 -27.68 14.89 45.90
C LYS A 5 -26.94 13.83 45.09
N SER A 6 -26.39 14.18 43.94
CA SER A 6 -25.31 13.42 43.30
C SER A 6 -23.99 13.75 43.99
N LYS A 7 -23.42 12.77 44.70
CA LYS A 7 -22.05 12.84 45.23
C LYS A 7 -21.09 12.34 44.16
N GLY A 8 -20.17 13.19 43.75
CA GLY A 8 -19.06 12.83 42.88
C GLY A 8 -18.14 11.78 43.50
N LYS A 9 -17.61 10.90 42.66
CA LYS A 9 -16.39 10.14 42.93
C LYS A 9 -15.36 10.52 41.89
N GLY A 10 -14.38 11.29 42.34
CA GLY A 10 -13.24 11.72 41.55
C GLY A 10 -12.40 10.54 41.07
N THR A 11 -12.10 10.55 39.78
CA THR A 11 -11.07 9.73 39.15
C THR A 11 -9.70 10.26 39.59
N LYS A 12 -9.05 9.58 40.56
CA LYS A 12 -7.63 9.77 40.81
C LYS A 12 -6.83 9.24 39.60
N PRO A 13 -5.89 10.02 39.02
CA PRO A 13 -5.01 9.50 37.99
C PRO A 13 -3.95 8.59 38.65
N LYS A 14 -3.90 7.32 38.23
CA LYS A 14 -2.80 6.41 38.59
C LYS A 14 -1.52 6.85 37.87
N LYS A 15 -0.71 7.68 38.55
CA LYS A 15 0.69 7.94 38.20
C LYS A 15 1.51 6.66 38.40
N GLY A 16 1.75 5.92 37.33
CA GLY A 16 2.85 4.96 37.25
C GLY A 16 4.08 5.63 36.68
N LYS A 17 5.03 6.03 37.54
CA LYS A 17 6.34 6.58 37.17
C LYS A 17 7.09 5.59 36.26
N LYS A 18 7.18 5.89 34.96
CA LYS A 18 8.29 5.46 34.10
C LYS A 18 9.28 6.62 34.10
N SER A 19 10.55 6.38 34.41
CA SER A 19 11.59 7.42 34.40
C SER A 19 11.65 8.07 33.02
N LYS A 20 11.03 9.25 32.89
CA LYS A 20 11.18 10.13 31.75
C LYS A 20 12.65 10.57 31.81
N ALA A 21 13.41 10.39 30.73
CA ALA A 21 14.68 11.12 30.63
C ALA A 21 14.31 12.60 30.73
N GLU A 22 14.87 13.31 31.69
CA GLU A 22 14.68 14.75 31.83
C GLU A 22 15.49 15.41 30.72
N TRP A 23 14.79 15.69 29.63
CA TRP A 23 15.24 16.60 28.59
C TRP A 23 14.68 17.98 28.91
N SER A 24 15.51 19.02 28.90
CA SER A 24 15.03 20.40 28.94
C SER A 24 14.32 20.74 27.62
N GLU A 25 13.54 21.83 27.59
CA GLU A 25 12.86 22.25 26.35
C GLU A 25 13.87 22.61 25.25
N SER A 26 14.97 23.30 25.61
CA SER A 26 16.05 23.62 24.66
C SER A 26 16.76 22.38 24.10
N GLU A 27 16.97 21.34 24.92
CA GLU A 27 17.50 20.06 24.44
C GLU A 27 16.49 19.35 23.53
N LEU A 28 15.18 19.44 23.82
CA LEU A 28 14.13 18.89 22.97
C LEU A 28 14.04 19.61 21.62
N ASP A 29 14.29 20.92 21.58
CA ASP A 29 14.30 21.69 20.33
C ASP A 29 15.45 21.26 19.41
N VAL A 30 16.63 20.98 19.98
CA VAL A 30 17.73 20.36 19.22
C VAL A 30 17.35 18.97 18.74
N LEU A 31 16.70 18.13 19.54
CA LEU A 31 16.26 16.82 19.05
C LEU A 31 15.20 16.95 17.93
N ARG A 32 14.29 17.91 18.01
CA ARG A 32 13.27 18.14 16.99
C ARG A 32 13.85 18.66 15.67
N SER A 33 14.85 19.54 15.70
CA SER A 33 15.45 20.09 14.48
C SER A 33 16.14 19.04 13.60
N TYR A 34 16.45 17.87 14.17
CA TYR A 34 17.06 16.74 13.47
C TYR A 34 16.08 15.61 13.12
N GLU A 35 14.77 15.75 13.37
CA GLU A 35 13.79 14.67 13.11
C GLU A 35 13.76 14.24 11.65
N GLU A 36 13.64 15.17 10.71
CA GLU A 36 13.57 14.86 9.28
C GLU A 36 14.84 14.13 8.82
N LYS A 37 16.02 14.70 9.15
CA LYS A 37 17.31 14.10 8.85
C LYS A 37 17.45 12.72 9.49
N TRP A 38 17.02 12.54 10.74
CA TRP A 38 17.08 11.26 11.46
C TRP A 38 16.26 10.17 10.77
N PHE A 39 15.03 10.48 10.35
CA PHE A 39 14.12 9.49 9.76
C PHE A 39 14.37 9.20 8.28
N LEU A 40 15.19 10.01 7.59
CA LEU A 40 15.68 9.73 6.24
C LEU A 40 16.87 8.76 6.21
N LEU A 41 17.55 8.54 7.35
CA LEU A 41 18.68 7.62 7.43
C LEU A 41 18.24 6.16 7.41
N SER A 42 18.78 5.40 6.46
CA SER A 42 18.49 3.98 6.24
C SER A 42 19.41 3.02 7.01
N SER A 43 20.63 3.43 7.38
CA SER A 43 21.58 2.60 8.14
C SER A 43 21.65 2.96 9.65
N PRO A 44 21.76 1.95 10.54
CA PRO A 44 22.14 2.16 11.95
C PRO A 44 23.50 2.86 12.16
N GLU A 45 24.46 2.71 11.23
CA GLU A 45 25.76 3.40 11.30
C GLU A 45 25.62 4.91 11.09
N ASP A 46 24.82 5.32 10.11
CA ASP A 46 24.56 6.74 9.87
C ASP A 46 23.81 7.37 11.04
N GLN A 47 22.86 6.64 11.63
CA GLN A 47 22.15 7.08 12.83
C GLN A 47 23.08 7.21 14.04
N ASN A 48 24.09 6.34 14.16
CA ASN A 48 25.11 6.49 15.20
C ASN A 48 25.97 7.72 14.94
N THR A 49 26.41 7.93 13.71
CA THR A 49 27.21 9.08 13.30
C THR A 49 26.47 10.39 13.57
N LEU A 50 25.18 10.45 13.24
CA LEU A 50 24.34 11.61 13.51
C LEU A 50 24.08 11.82 15.01
N ALA A 51 23.77 10.75 15.75
CA ALA A 51 23.49 10.82 17.20
C ALA A 51 24.71 11.27 18.01
N TYR A 52 25.85 10.61 17.81
CA TYR A 52 27.06 10.81 18.61
C TYR A 52 27.98 11.90 18.04
N GLY A 53 27.74 12.34 16.80
CA GLY A 53 28.42 13.48 16.18
C GLY A 53 27.60 14.75 16.33
N GLU A 54 26.82 15.10 15.30
CA GLU A 54 26.18 16.42 15.18
C GLU A 54 25.19 16.73 16.31
N ILE A 55 24.33 15.77 16.69
CA ILE A 55 23.31 16.00 17.72
C ILE A 55 23.96 16.16 19.09
N ALA A 56 24.90 15.27 19.43
CA ALA A 56 25.65 15.34 20.67
C ALA A 56 26.46 16.65 20.78
N GLU A 57 27.13 17.10 19.73
CA GLU A 57 27.86 18.37 19.74
C GLU A 57 26.95 19.59 19.93
N ASN A 58 25.78 19.63 19.30
CA ASN A 58 24.84 20.73 19.51
C ASN A 58 24.24 20.71 20.93
N LEU A 59 24.00 19.53 21.51
CA LEU A 59 23.62 19.42 22.91
C LEU A 59 24.73 19.88 23.86
N ARG A 60 26.02 19.64 23.54
CA ARG A 60 27.15 20.18 24.32
C ARG A 60 27.19 21.70 24.28
N ARG A 61 26.97 22.29 23.10
CA ARG A 61 26.99 23.75 22.91
C ARG A 61 25.86 24.47 23.64
N LEU A 62 24.73 23.80 23.85
CA LEU A 62 23.60 24.35 24.61
C LEU A 62 23.86 24.46 26.12
N SER A 63 24.74 23.61 26.67
CA SER A 63 25.04 23.58 28.09
C SER A 63 26.53 23.30 28.33
N PRO A 64 27.44 24.20 27.89
CA PRO A 64 28.88 24.00 28.00
C PRO A 64 29.36 23.89 29.45
N GLU A 65 28.66 24.52 30.39
CA GLU A 65 28.89 24.42 31.83
C GLU A 65 28.61 23.02 32.41
N LYS A 66 27.81 22.20 31.70
CA LYS A 66 27.41 20.86 32.13
C LYS A 66 28.07 19.77 31.29
N TYR A 67 28.20 19.99 29.98
CA TYR A 67 28.64 18.99 29.01
C TYR A 67 29.85 19.42 28.18
N GLY A 68 30.50 20.54 28.55
CA GLY A 68 31.74 20.95 27.91
C GLY A 68 32.84 19.92 28.09
N VAL A 69 33.66 19.70 27.06
CA VAL A 69 34.70 18.66 27.03
C VAL A 69 35.65 18.79 28.23
N GLN A 70 36.10 20.01 28.53
CA GLN A 70 36.98 20.28 29.68
C GLN A 70 36.31 19.99 31.03
N VAL A 71 35.01 20.23 31.14
CA VAL A 71 34.23 20.01 32.37
C VAL A 71 33.99 18.52 32.62
N ILE A 72 33.64 17.78 31.55
CA ILE A 72 33.41 16.34 31.61
C ILE A 72 34.70 15.58 31.95
N LEU A 73 35.85 15.98 31.38
CA LEU A 73 37.14 15.33 31.63
C LEU A 73 37.62 15.48 33.08
N GLN A 74 37.22 16.56 33.75
CA GLN A 74 37.60 16.83 35.13
C GLN A 74 36.69 16.14 36.16
N LYS A 75 35.46 15.76 35.77
CA LYS A 75 34.44 15.22 36.69
C LYS A 75 33.84 13.92 36.16
N ARG A 76 34.29 12.81 36.74
CA ARG A 76 33.85 11.44 36.39
C ARG A 76 32.33 11.25 36.40
N GLU A 77 31.63 11.91 37.33
CA GLU A 77 30.16 11.85 37.42
C GLU A 77 29.47 12.49 36.22
N LEU A 78 29.99 13.63 35.74
CA LEU A 78 29.47 14.32 34.55
C LEU A 78 29.79 13.55 33.28
N HIS A 79 30.92 12.84 33.23
CA HIS A 79 31.22 11.90 32.14
C HIS A 79 30.18 10.78 32.05
N ALA A 80 29.88 10.13 33.17
CA ALA A 80 28.87 9.07 33.20
C ALA A 80 27.45 9.60 32.88
N GLU A 81 27.14 10.83 33.30
CA GLU A 81 25.88 11.49 32.95
C GLU A 81 25.81 11.79 31.44
N TRP A 82 26.90 12.26 30.85
CA TRP A 82 26.99 12.54 29.42
C TRP A 82 26.87 11.29 28.55
N ASP A 83 27.55 10.20 28.89
CA ASP A 83 27.44 8.92 28.19
C ASP A 83 26.00 8.40 28.22
N LYS A 84 25.36 8.52 29.39
CA LYS A 84 23.95 8.19 29.57
C LYS A 84 23.07 9.08 28.71
N LYS A 85 23.31 10.39 28.63
CA LYS A 85 22.56 11.33 27.80
C LYS A 85 22.68 11.00 26.30
N CYS A 86 23.90 10.70 25.83
CA CYS A 86 24.13 10.29 24.44
C CYS A 86 23.37 9.01 24.09
N SER A 87 23.39 8.00 24.98
CA SER A 87 22.60 6.77 24.79
C SER A 87 21.08 6.99 24.72
N GLN A 88 20.61 8.09 25.31
CA GLN A 88 19.19 8.45 25.33
C GLN A 88 18.73 9.13 24.03
N ILE A 89 19.61 9.68 23.20
CA ILE A 89 19.27 10.33 21.91
C ILE A 89 18.53 9.33 21.00
N LYS A 90 19.15 8.18 20.74
CA LYS A 90 18.53 7.10 19.93
C LYS A 90 17.22 6.62 20.55
N SER A 91 17.19 6.51 21.87
CA SER A 91 16.00 6.09 22.62
C SER A 91 14.88 7.13 22.54
N TRP A 92 15.20 8.41 22.38
CA TRP A 92 14.23 9.47 22.15
C TRP A 92 13.61 9.34 20.77
N TYR A 93 14.39 9.26 19.70
CA TYR A 93 13.83 9.07 18.34
C TYR A 93 13.10 7.74 18.18
N LYS A 94 13.53 6.65 18.85
CA LYS A 94 12.79 5.39 18.84
C LYS A 94 11.41 5.51 19.47
N ARG A 95 11.27 6.33 20.52
CA ARG A 95 10.00 6.55 21.23
C ARG A 95 9.12 7.59 20.56
N ASN A 96 9.73 8.58 19.93
CA ASN A 96 9.06 9.67 19.21
C ASN A 96 9.06 9.45 17.70
N ARG A 97 9.40 8.25 17.23
CA ARG A 97 9.25 7.86 15.83
C ARG A 97 7.82 8.23 15.46
N PRO A 98 7.61 9.17 14.52
CA PRO A 98 6.30 9.42 13.98
C PRO A 98 5.75 8.05 13.66
N ALA A 99 4.62 7.70 14.26
CA ALA A 99 4.00 6.46 13.87
C ALA A 99 3.74 6.64 12.38
N ALA A 100 4.56 6.00 11.54
CA ALA A 100 4.21 5.70 10.17
C ALA A 100 3.06 4.69 10.28
N LYS A 101 1.93 5.15 10.82
CA LYS A 101 0.65 4.65 10.47
C LYS A 101 0.52 5.17 9.04
N GLU A 102 1.04 4.39 8.09
CA GLU A 102 0.21 4.13 6.92
C GLU A 102 -1.20 3.94 7.49
N ARG A 103 -2.04 4.97 7.36
CA ARG A 103 -3.44 4.84 7.72
C ARG A 103 -3.99 3.94 6.62
N ARG A 104 -3.81 2.62 6.80
CA ARG A 104 -4.38 1.64 5.89
C ARG A 104 -5.86 1.96 5.81
N ILE A 105 -6.30 2.29 4.60
CA ILE A 105 -7.69 2.68 4.33
C ILE A 105 -8.61 1.51 4.70
N PHE A 106 -8.14 0.27 4.53
CA PHE A 106 -8.83 -0.95 4.95
C PHE A 106 -7.98 -1.80 5.91
N LYS A 107 -8.65 -2.43 6.88
CA LYS A 107 -8.03 -3.35 7.84
C LYS A 107 -8.60 -4.75 7.65
N PHE A 108 -7.96 -5.54 6.79
CA PHE A 108 -8.26 -6.98 6.63
C PHE A 108 -7.35 -7.86 7.48
N GLU A 109 -6.29 -7.28 8.04
CA GLU A 109 -5.34 -8.01 8.87
C GLU A 109 -5.94 -8.34 10.23
N ARG A 110 -5.97 -9.63 10.57
CA ARG A 110 -6.41 -10.10 11.87
C ARG A 110 -5.25 -10.09 12.85
N ARG A 111 -5.48 -9.52 14.04
CA ARG A 111 -4.52 -9.61 15.13
C ARG A 111 -4.28 -11.07 15.52
N ILE A 112 -3.03 -11.49 15.56
CA ILE A 112 -2.64 -12.82 16.01
C ILE A 112 -2.82 -12.91 17.53
N ALA A 113 -3.57 -13.92 17.99
CA ALA A 113 -3.78 -14.14 19.41
C ALA A 113 -2.52 -14.76 20.03
N LEU A 114 -2.08 -14.23 21.18
CA LEU A 114 -0.93 -14.79 21.94
C LEU A 114 -1.11 -16.28 22.23
N ARG A 115 -2.35 -16.70 22.51
CA ARG A 115 -2.72 -18.10 22.74
C ARG A 115 -2.40 -19.00 21.53
N THR A 116 -2.54 -18.49 20.30
CA THR A 116 -2.22 -19.24 19.08
C THR A 116 -0.73 -19.50 18.99
N VAL A 117 0.10 -18.49 19.30
CA VAL A 117 1.56 -18.60 19.32
C VAL A 117 1.97 -19.63 20.38
N VAL A 118 1.47 -19.51 21.61
CA VAL A 118 1.80 -20.45 22.69
C VAL A 118 1.37 -21.88 22.36
N ALA A 119 0.15 -22.07 21.82
CA ALA A 119 -0.34 -23.39 21.44
C ALA A 119 0.50 -24.04 20.33
N HIS A 120 1.11 -23.24 19.45
CA HIS A 120 2.01 -23.71 18.41
C HIS A 120 3.40 -24.02 18.97
N THR A 121 4.02 -23.06 19.67
CA THR A 121 5.39 -23.18 20.18
C THR A 121 5.52 -24.25 21.26
N LYS A 122 4.51 -24.42 22.14
CA LYS A 122 4.48 -25.49 23.16
C LYS A 122 3.65 -26.71 22.71
N SER A 123 3.44 -26.91 21.41
CA SER A 123 2.52 -27.95 20.90
C SER A 123 2.84 -29.36 21.40
N ALA A 124 4.11 -29.76 21.47
CA ALA A 124 4.51 -31.08 21.98
C ALA A 124 4.19 -31.25 23.48
N ALA A 125 4.53 -30.26 24.31
CA ALA A 125 4.25 -30.29 25.74
C ALA A 125 2.74 -30.27 26.03
N ILE A 126 1.96 -29.50 25.26
CA ILE A 126 0.50 -29.46 25.37
C ILE A 126 -0.11 -30.81 24.96
N LYS A 127 0.38 -31.43 23.88
CA LYS A 127 -0.07 -32.77 23.46
C LYS A 127 0.16 -33.81 24.56
N ALA A 128 1.36 -33.83 25.15
CA ALA A 128 1.69 -34.74 26.26
C ALA A 128 0.74 -34.52 27.46
N ALA A 129 0.57 -33.27 27.90
CA ALA A 129 -0.30 -32.94 29.02
C ALA A 129 -1.79 -33.25 28.75
N VAL A 130 -2.24 -33.22 27.49
CA VAL A 130 -3.61 -33.65 27.12
C VAL A 130 -3.74 -35.17 27.22
N LEU A 131 -2.75 -35.92 26.73
CA LEU A 131 -2.79 -37.39 26.77
C LEU A 131 -2.70 -37.95 28.19
N GLU A 132 -1.99 -37.28 29.11
CA GLU A 132 -1.97 -37.64 30.53
C GLU A 132 -3.32 -37.47 31.23
N LYS A 133 -4.14 -36.50 30.79
CA LYS A 133 -5.47 -36.24 31.37
C LYS A 133 -6.56 -37.18 30.84
N LEU A 134 -6.31 -37.84 29.71
CA LEU A 134 -7.29 -38.72 29.08
C LEU A 134 -7.17 -40.15 29.63
N PRO A 135 -8.29 -40.76 30.07
CA PRO A 135 -8.32 -42.20 30.36
C PRO A 135 -7.87 -43.01 29.14
N ASP A 136 -7.22 -44.16 29.34
CA ASP A 136 -6.65 -44.96 28.24
C ASP A 136 -7.65 -45.29 27.13
N ASN A 137 -8.90 -45.62 27.50
CA ASN A 137 -9.99 -45.92 26.57
C ASN A 137 -10.55 -44.70 25.80
N LYS A 138 -10.03 -43.49 26.08
CA LYS A 138 -10.46 -42.21 25.50
C LYS A 138 -9.34 -41.46 24.80
N LYS A 139 -8.12 -41.99 24.76
CA LYS A 139 -6.97 -41.34 24.11
C LYS A 139 -7.14 -41.16 22.60
N GLU A 140 -7.91 -42.02 21.95
CA GLU A 140 -8.23 -41.95 20.53
C GLU A 140 -9.51 -41.16 20.21
N ASP A 141 -10.27 -40.76 21.24
CA ASP A 141 -11.51 -39.97 21.07
C ASP A 141 -11.17 -38.51 20.72
N GLN A 142 -11.34 -38.16 19.44
CA GLN A 142 -11.02 -36.83 18.93
C GLN A 142 -11.80 -35.70 19.62
N ARG A 143 -13.04 -35.96 20.06
CA ARG A 143 -13.88 -34.95 20.70
C ARG A 143 -13.39 -34.65 22.10
N GLU A 144 -13.07 -35.68 22.87
CA GLU A 144 -12.49 -35.54 24.21
C GLU A 144 -11.07 -34.93 24.14
N TYR A 145 -10.27 -35.33 23.16
CA TYR A 145 -8.97 -34.73 22.91
C TYR A 145 -9.07 -33.23 22.65
N PHE A 146 -9.98 -32.78 21.77
CA PHE A 146 -10.12 -31.37 21.44
C PHE A 146 -10.61 -30.52 22.63
N LYS A 147 -11.54 -31.06 23.43
CA LYS A 147 -12.04 -30.41 24.65
C LYS A 147 -10.90 -30.20 25.65
N ASN A 148 -10.13 -31.25 25.94
CA ASN A 148 -9.01 -31.20 26.87
C ASN A 148 -7.83 -30.36 26.34
N PHE A 149 -7.63 -30.30 25.03
CA PHE A 149 -6.63 -29.44 24.40
C PHE A 149 -6.86 -27.96 24.72
N GLN A 150 -8.09 -27.46 24.55
CA GLN A 150 -8.36 -26.05 24.85
C GLN A 150 -8.16 -25.72 26.33
N THR A 151 -8.62 -26.59 27.23
CA THR A 151 -8.42 -26.43 28.68
C THR A 151 -6.93 -26.40 29.01
N THR A 152 -6.16 -27.33 28.49
CA THR A 152 -4.71 -27.44 28.73
C THR A 152 -3.95 -26.23 28.19
N VAL A 153 -4.29 -25.72 27.00
CA VAL A 153 -3.73 -24.45 26.50
C VAL A 153 -4.01 -23.30 27.48
N THR A 154 -5.21 -23.22 28.06
CA THR A 154 -5.56 -22.17 29.03
C THR A 154 -4.69 -22.27 30.29
N GLU A 155 -4.50 -23.47 30.82
CA GLU A 155 -3.65 -23.70 32.00
C GLU A 155 -2.20 -23.28 31.72
N PHE A 156 -1.64 -23.70 30.58
CA PHE A 156 -0.31 -23.27 30.14
C PHE A 156 -0.21 -21.74 30.06
N MET A 157 -1.24 -21.07 29.54
CA MET A 157 -1.30 -19.60 29.50
C MET A 157 -1.30 -18.96 30.89
N HIS A 158 -1.97 -19.56 31.87
CA HIS A 158 -1.99 -19.07 33.26
C HIS A 158 -0.66 -19.29 33.99
N GLN A 159 0.07 -20.35 33.65
CA GLN A 159 1.36 -20.69 34.24
C GLN A 159 2.53 -19.89 33.66
N LEU A 160 2.32 -19.13 32.57
CA LEU A 160 3.38 -18.31 31.97
C LEU A 160 3.89 -17.26 32.96
N SER A 161 5.18 -17.32 33.26
CA SER A 161 5.87 -16.25 33.96
C SER A 161 5.83 -14.95 33.15
N LYS A 162 6.07 -13.80 33.81
CA LYS A 162 6.18 -12.50 33.12
C LYS A 162 7.28 -12.51 32.04
N LYS A 163 8.36 -13.27 32.26
CA LYS A 163 9.48 -13.38 31.31
C LYS A 163 9.07 -14.18 30.08
N GLU A 164 8.47 -15.36 30.27
CA GLU A 164 7.99 -16.19 29.16
C GLU A 164 6.90 -15.49 28.36
N ARG A 165 5.96 -14.82 29.04
CA ARG A 165 4.89 -14.08 28.36
C ARG A 165 5.45 -13.01 27.40
N LYS A 166 6.50 -12.29 27.82
CA LYS A 166 7.17 -11.31 26.95
C LYS A 166 7.85 -11.97 25.75
N GLN A 167 8.43 -13.16 25.90
CA GLN A 167 9.03 -13.91 24.79
C GLN A 167 7.97 -14.29 23.75
N TYR A 168 6.82 -14.82 24.19
CA TYR A 168 5.72 -15.15 23.26
C TYR A 168 5.07 -13.92 22.64
N GLU A 169 5.04 -12.78 23.35
CA GLU A 169 4.62 -11.51 22.77
C GLU A 169 5.56 -11.03 21.66
N ALA A 170 6.87 -11.22 21.82
CA ALA A 170 7.85 -10.91 20.77
C ALA A 170 7.64 -11.80 19.52
N ILE A 171 7.46 -13.11 19.69
CA ILE A 171 7.17 -14.04 18.58
C ILE A 171 5.84 -13.68 17.90
N ARG A 172 4.82 -13.29 18.67
CA ARG A 172 3.55 -12.82 18.10
C ARG A 172 3.77 -11.58 17.24
N ASP A 173 4.59 -10.64 17.70
CA ASP A 173 4.84 -9.39 16.99
C ASP A 173 5.65 -9.65 15.71
N GLU A 174 6.59 -10.60 15.73
CA GLU A 174 7.27 -11.14 14.55
C GLU A 174 6.28 -11.75 13.56
N TRP A 175 5.40 -12.66 14.01
CA TRP A 175 4.36 -13.23 13.15
C TRP A 175 3.39 -12.19 12.59
N GLN A 176 3.15 -11.09 13.32
CA GLN A 176 2.31 -10.00 12.86
C GLN A 176 3.00 -9.17 11.78
N ALA A 177 4.32 -9.06 11.81
CA ALA A 177 5.10 -8.32 10.83
C ALA A 177 5.36 -9.14 9.55
N GLU A 178 5.75 -10.40 9.71
CA GLU A 178 6.28 -11.25 8.62
C GLU A 178 5.28 -12.31 8.14
N GLY A 179 4.22 -12.54 8.91
CA GLY A 179 3.29 -13.65 8.73
C GLY A 179 3.64 -14.83 9.64
N PRO A 180 2.64 -15.65 10.01
CA PRO A 180 2.89 -16.83 10.84
C PRO A 180 3.57 -17.95 10.03
N PRO A 181 4.10 -19.00 10.68
CA PRO A 181 4.71 -20.15 10.00
C PRO A 181 3.77 -20.83 9.00
N ALA A 182 4.33 -21.50 7.99
CA ALA A 182 3.59 -22.09 6.87
C ALA A 182 2.46 -23.04 7.30
N ASP A 183 2.65 -23.86 8.34
CA ASP A 183 1.61 -24.76 8.85
C ASP A 183 0.41 -24.00 9.45
N VAL A 184 0.68 -22.86 10.08
CA VAL A 184 -0.33 -21.96 10.64
C VAL A 184 -1.04 -21.21 9.51
N GLN A 185 -0.31 -20.79 8.47
CA GLN A 185 -0.89 -20.21 7.26
C GLN A 185 -1.85 -21.20 6.58
N ALA A 186 -1.43 -22.45 6.34
CA ALA A 186 -2.26 -23.49 5.74
C ALA A 186 -3.53 -23.75 6.57
N ARG A 187 -3.40 -23.81 7.91
CA ARG A 187 -4.54 -23.97 8.83
C ARG A 187 -5.49 -22.78 8.79
N ASN A 188 -4.96 -21.56 8.75
CA ASN A 188 -5.75 -20.34 8.66
C ASN A 188 -6.44 -20.23 7.29
N ALA A 189 -5.77 -20.57 6.20
CA ALA A 189 -6.32 -20.55 4.86
C ALA A 189 -7.46 -21.57 4.70
N GLN A 190 -7.32 -22.77 5.27
CA GLN A 190 -8.39 -23.78 5.30
C GLN A 190 -9.62 -23.27 6.06
N ARG A 191 -9.42 -22.61 7.21
CA ARG A 191 -10.52 -22.21 8.10
C ARG A 191 -11.18 -20.88 7.73
N PHE A 192 -10.40 -19.94 7.24
CA PHE A 192 -10.80 -18.54 7.07
C PHE A 192 -10.56 -18.00 5.65
N GLY A 193 -9.88 -18.73 4.77
CA GLY A 193 -9.49 -18.24 3.45
C GLY A 193 -10.68 -17.78 2.60
N TYR A 194 -11.72 -18.61 2.46
CA TYR A 194 -12.94 -18.24 1.73
C TYR A 194 -13.60 -16.98 2.30
N ARG A 195 -13.76 -16.92 3.63
CA ARG A 195 -14.38 -15.76 4.29
C ARG A 195 -13.55 -14.48 4.12
N CYS A 196 -12.22 -14.60 4.11
CA CYS A 196 -11.33 -13.47 3.86
C CYS A 196 -11.59 -12.85 2.48
N VAL A 197 -11.67 -13.69 1.44
CA VAL A 197 -11.96 -13.25 0.06
C VAL A 197 -13.37 -12.70 -0.05
N GLU A 198 -14.36 -13.36 0.56
CA GLU A 198 -15.75 -12.91 0.59
C GLU A 198 -15.89 -11.51 1.25
N ASP A 199 -15.26 -11.30 2.40
CA ASP A 199 -15.29 -10.01 3.11
C ASP A 199 -14.61 -8.90 2.28
N MET A 200 -13.54 -9.23 1.54
CA MET A 200 -12.92 -8.30 0.59
C MET A 200 -13.88 -7.89 -0.53
N HIS A 201 -14.56 -8.86 -1.17
CA HIS A 201 -15.56 -8.60 -2.21
C HIS A 201 -16.71 -7.73 -1.69
N LYS A 202 -17.20 -8.02 -0.48
CA LYS A 202 -18.26 -7.23 0.18
C LYS A 202 -17.85 -5.79 0.42
N VAL A 203 -16.62 -5.55 0.90
CA VAL A 203 -16.11 -4.18 1.10
C VAL A 203 -15.96 -3.46 -0.24
N ALA A 204 -15.35 -4.12 -1.23
CA ALA A 204 -15.15 -3.55 -2.57
C ALA A 204 -16.48 -3.10 -3.20
N ASN A 205 -17.51 -3.94 -3.13
CA ASN A 205 -18.82 -3.59 -3.65
C ASN A 205 -19.54 -2.53 -2.81
N LYS A 206 -19.64 -2.73 -1.50
CA LYS A 206 -20.44 -1.85 -0.64
C LYS A 206 -19.89 -0.43 -0.59
N GLN A 207 -18.57 -0.26 -0.64
CA GLN A 207 -17.94 1.05 -0.51
C GLN A 207 -17.58 1.69 -1.85
N PHE A 208 -17.35 0.89 -2.90
CA PHE A 208 -16.85 1.39 -4.18
C PHE A 208 -17.67 0.94 -5.40
N GLY A 209 -18.75 0.18 -5.20
CA GLY A 209 -19.56 -0.35 -6.30
C GLY A 209 -18.84 -1.38 -7.18
N MET A 210 -17.68 -1.90 -6.74
CA MET A 210 -16.87 -2.81 -7.55
C MET A 210 -17.46 -4.22 -7.60
N LEU A 211 -17.30 -4.89 -8.74
CA LEU A 211 -17.53 -6.32 -8.91
C LEU A 211 -16.18 -7.03 -9.04
N MET A 212 -16.06 -8.21 -8.44
CA MET A 212 -14.78 -8.91 -8.34
C MET A 212 -14.92 -10.39 -8.68
N ILE A 213 -13.94 -10.90 -9.42
CA ILE A 213 -13.61 -12.33 -9.50
C ILE A 213 -12.19 -12.45 -8.98
N THR A 214 -11.90 -13.45 -8.16
CA THR A 214 -10.55 -13.60 -7.57
C THR A 214 -10.04 -15.02 -7.76
N PHE A 215 -8.81 -15.14 -8.27
CA PHE A 215 -8.07 -16.38 -8.27
C PHE A 215 -7.17 -16.44 -7.04
N THR A 216 -7.17 -17.55 -6.33
CA THR A 216 -6.29 -17.76 -5.17
C THR A 216 -5.65 -19.13 -5.20
N ALA A 217 -4.41 -19.21 -4.74
CA ALA A 217 -3.71 -20.44 -4.48
C ALA A 217 -3.41 -20.49 -2.99
N ARG A 218 -3.67 -21.61 -2.33
CA ARG A 218 -3.34 -21.77 -0.91
C ARG A 218 -2.54 -23.05 -0.65
N PRO A 219 -1.62 -23.03 0.31
CA PRO A 219 -0.90 -24.23 0.71
C PRO A 219 -1.84 -25.19 1.42
N THR A 220 -1.70 -26.48 1.15
CA THR A 220 -2.39 -27.55 1.87
C THR A 220 -1.55 -27.99 3.07
N ARG A 221 -2.18 -28.69 4.02
CA ARG A 221 -1.44 -29.29 5.15
C ARG A 221 -0.48 -30.40 4.74
N SER A 222 -0.69 -31.02 3.59
CA SER A 222 0.15 -32.09 3.04
C SER A 222 1.35 -31.57 2.25
N GLY A 223 1.57 -30.25 2.19
CA GLY A 223 2.68 -29.64 1.45
C GLY A 223 2.40 -29.41 -0.04
N GLY A 224 1.15 -29.62 -0.49
CA GLY A 224 0.70 -29.29 -1.84
C GLY A 224 0.01 -27.92 -1.91
N TRP A 225 -0.66 -27.66 -3.03
CA TRP A 225 -1.42 -26.43 -3.25
C TRP A 225 -2.80 -26.73 -3.79
N GLU A 226 -3.76 -25.92 -3.39
CA GLU A 226 -5.11 -25.89 -3.94
C GLU A 226 -5.37 -24.56 -4.63
N TYR A 227 -6.05 -24.61 -5.77
CA TYR A 227 -6.39 -23.46 -6.59
C TYR A 227 -7.90 -23.24 -6.58
N PHE A 228 -8.30 -21.98 -6.43
CA PHE A 228 -9.71 -21.61 -6.34
C PHE A 228 -10.00 -20.41 -7.21
N ILE A 229 -11.21 -20.42 -7.75
CA ILE A 229 -11.86 -19.23 -8.28
C ILE A 229 -12.97 -18.84 -7.32
N HIS A 230 -12.99 -17.58 -6.93
CA HIS A 230 -14.00 -17.00 -6.07
C HIS A 230 -14.84 -16.01 -6.86
N ASP A 231 -16.13 -16.28 -6.91
CA ASP A 231 -17.15 -15.37 -7.42
C ASP A 231 -18.24 -15.21 -6.36
N TYR A 232 -18.21 -14.08 -5.67
CA TYR A 232 -19.21 -13.72 -4.66
C TYR A 232 -20.22 -12.70 -5.17
N ASN A 233 -20.15 -12.28 -6.44
CA ASN A 233 -21.08 -11.31 -7.02
C ASN A 233 -22.55 -11.74 -6.92
N PRO A 234 -22.92 -13.03 -7.10
CA PRO A 234 -24.30 -13.48 -6.89
C PRO A 234 -24.84 -13.24 -5.48
N ASN A 235 -23.96 -13.13 -4.48
CA ASN A 235 -24.33 -12.91 -3.08
C ASN A 235 -24.39 -11.43 -2.70
N LEU A 236 -24.07 -10.52 -3.63
CA LEU A 236 -24.13 -9.08 -3.43
C LEU A 236 -25.53 -8.56 -3.81
N ASN A 237 -26.02 -7.58 -3.06
CA ASN A 237 -27.36 -7.02 -3.26
C ASN A 237 -27.36 -6.00 -4.41
N ILE A 238 -27.11 -6.47 -5.63
CA ILE A 238 -26.99 -5.65 -6.84
C ILE A 238 -28.36 -5.59 -7.54
N PRO A 239 -28.93 -4.39 -7.80
CA PRO A 239 -30.15 -4.26 -8.59
C PRO A 239 -29.96 -4.89 -9.98
N ASN A 240 -30.92 -5.71 -10.42
CA ASN A 240 -30.89 -6.41 -11.72
C ASN A 240 -29.70 -7.35 -11.94
N ASN A 241 -29.21 -8.01 -10.87
CA ASN A 241 -28.05 -8.91 -10.89
C ASN A 241 -28.00 -9.81 -12.14
N PRO A 242 -27.14 -9.51 -13.13
CA PRO A 242 -26.98 -10.37 -14.29
C PRO A 242 -26.18 -11.58 -13.81
N ILE A 243 -26.89 -12.66 -13.49
CA ILE A 243 -26.30 -13.89 -12.96
C ILE A 243 -25.29 -14.46 -13.97
N LEU A 244 -24.01 -14.16 -13.76
CA LEU A 244 -22.90 -15.03 -14.11
C LEU A 244 -22.65 -15.93 -12.90
N SER A 245 -23.56 -16.85 -12.62
CA SER A 245 -23.26 -17.93 -11.67
C SER A 245 -22.11 -18.79 -12.24
N MET A 246 -21.40 -19.53 -11.39
CA MET A 246 -20.43 -20.54 -11.86
C MET A 246 -21.06 -21.54 -12.87
N LEU A 247 -22.38 -21.74 -12.85
CA LEU A 247 -23.12 -22.51 -13.87
C LEU A 247 -23.10 -21.85 -15.26
N GLY A 248 -23.00 -20.52 -15.33
CA GLY A 248 -22.76 -19.78 -16.57
C GLY A 248 -21.40 -20.05 -17.20
N TRP A 249 -20.46 -20.71 -16.50
CA TRP A 249 -19.10 -20.92 -17.02
C TRP A 249 -18.97 -22.13 -17.94
N ALA A 250 -19.99 -22.99 -17.97
CA ALA A 250 -20.14 -24.00 -19.02
C ALA A 250 -20.54 -23.37 -20.37
N LYS A 251 -20.96 -22.08 -20.38
CA LYS A 251 -21.30 -21.39 -21.61
C LYS A 251 -20.04 -21.15 -22.47
N PRO A 252 -20.15 -21.24 -23.81
CA PRO A 252 -19.02 -21.06 -24.71
C PRO A 252 -18.24 -19.76 -24.49
N GLU A 253 -18.91 -18.67 -24.13
CA GLU A 253 -18.30 -17.35 -23.93
C GLU A 253 -17.37 -17.32 -22.70
N CYS A 254 -17.61 -18.19 -21.71
CA CYS A 254 -16.79 -18.28 -20.51
C CYS A 254 -15.60 -19.23 -20.63
N ARG A 255 -15.46 -19.99 -21.74
CA ARG A 255 -14.31 -20.88 -21.98
C ARG A 255 -12.98 -20.13 -21.96
N ALA A 256 -12.97 -18.84 -22.34
CA ALA A 256 -11.79 -17.99 -22.26
C ALA A 256 -11.30 -17.79 -20.81
N PHE A 257 -12.23 -17.66 -19.84
CA PHE A 257 -11.89 -17.56 -18.43
C PHE A 257 -11.30 -18.86 -17.88
N GLY A 258 -11.84 -20.03 -18.28
CA GLY A 258 -11.25 -21.31 -17.91
C GLY A 258 -9.80 -21.45 -18.40
N LYS A 259 -9.52 -21.02 -19.65
CA LYS A 259 -8.15 -20.96 -20.19
C LYS A 259 -7.26 -19.97 -19.42
N MET A 260 -7.80 -18.81 -19.03
CA MET A 260 -7.08 -17.83 -18.23
C MET A 260 -6.72 -18.40 -16.85
N PHE A 261 -7.65 -19.09 -16.19
CA PHE A 261 -7.40 -19.73 -14.92
C PHE A 261 -6.31 -20.81 -15.03
N ALA A 262 -6.36 -21.67 -16.07
CA ALA A 262 -5.32 -22.66 -16.31
C ALA A 262 -3.93 -22.03 -16.52
N LYS A 263 -3.84 -20.91 -17.26
CA LYS A 263 -2.60 -20.15 -17.42
C LYS A 263 -2.12 -19.56 -16.09
N TRP A 264 -3.03 -19.02 -15.29
CA TRP A 264 -2.71 -18.46 -13.99
C TRP A 264 -2.23 -19.53 -13.01
N VAL A 265 -2.79 -20.75 -13.06
CA VAL A 265 -2.28 -21.91 -12.31
C VAL A 265 -0.85 -22.23 -12.72
N GLY A 266 -0.57 -22.34 -14.02
CA GLY A 266 0.79 -22.59 -14.54
C GLY A 266 1.80 -21.52 -14.10
N TYR A 267 1.44 -20.24 -14.26
CA TYR A 267 2.23 -19.10 -13.73
C TYR A 267 2.53 -19.26 -12.23
N THR A 268 1.52 -19.66 -11.46
CA THR A 268 1.65 -19.81 -10.01
C THR A 268 2.56 -20.99 -9.64
N ASP A 269 2.58 -22.06 -10.42
CA ASP A 269 3.52 -23.17 -10.26
C ASP A 269 4.97 -22.76 -10.60
N GLU A 270 5.16 -22.04 -11.71
CA GLU A 270 6.48 -21.50 -12.11
C GLU A 270 7.05 -20.51 -11.09
N ALA A 271 6.19 -19.61 -10.57
CA ALA A 271 6.53 -18.66 -9.52
C ALA A 271 7.08 -19.35 -8.27
N LYS A 272 6.45 -20.45 -7.86
CA LYS A 272 6.87 -21.22 -6.69
C LYS A 272 8.17 -21.98 -6.91
N ALA A 273 8.39 -22.46 -8.14
CA ALA A 273 9.64 -23.13 -8.51
C ALA A 273 10.83 -22.16 -8.61
N GLY A 274 10.60 -20.85 -8.50
CA GLY A 274 11.63 -19.83 -8.68
C GLY A 274 12.07 -19.72 -10.14
N HIS A 275 11.27 -20.22 -11.08
CA HIS A 275 11.59 -20.26 -12.51
C HIS A 275 11.09 -19.04 -13.28
N LEU A 276 10.53 -18.04 -12.60
CA LEU A 276 10.16 -16.79 -13.24
C LEU A 276 11.45 -16.05 -13.64
N SER A 277 11.80 -16.12 -14.92
CA SER A 277 12.74 -15.20 -15.52
C SER A 277 12.16 -13.78 -15.47
N GLU A 278 13.01 -12.77 -15.25
CA GLU A 278 12.62 -11.38 -15.51
C GLU A 278 12.07 -11.28 -16.95
N ASP A 279 10.84 -10.80 -17.07
CA ASP A 279 10.06 -10.82 -18.31
C ASP A 279 10.79 -10.05 -19.43
N ASN A 280 11.21 -10.77 -20.47
CA ASN A 280 11.80 -10.22 -21.71
C ASN A 280 10.75 -9.58 -22.65
N GLY A 281 9.73 -8.93 -22.08
CA GLY A 281 8.80 -8.06 -22.81
C GLY A 281 8.02 -8.74 -23.94
N GLN A 282 7.78 -10.06 -23.84
CA GLN A 282 7.03 -10.78 -24.87
C GLN A 282 5.53 -10.54 -24.72
N SER A 283 5.11 -9.41 -25.30
CA SER A 283 3.80 -9.08 -25.84
C SER A 283 2.65 -9.99 -25.37
N ALA A 284 2.05 -9.67 -24.22
CA ALA A 284 0.65 -10.01 -24.00
C ALA A 284 -0.16 -9.27 -25.06
N GLY A 285 -0.91 -10.01 -25.88
CA GLY A 285 -1.72 -9.45 -26.96
C GLY A 285 -2.59 -8.28 -26.49
N THR A 286 -2.78 -7.31 -27.38
CA THR A 286 -3.57 -6.10 -27.20
C THR A 286 -4.93 -6.44 -26.57
N ASN A 287 -5.09 -6.17 -25.27
CA ASN A 287 -6.41 -6.28 -24.63
C ASN A 287 -7.28 -5.13 -25.16
N PRO A 288 -8.47 -5.41 -25.73
CA PRO A 288 -9.40 -4.37 -26.09
C PRO A 288 -10.15 -3.90 -24.83
N GLY A 289 -10.11 -2.60 -24.56
CA GLY A 289 -11.22 -1.90 -23.90
C GLY A 289 -11.18 -1.73 -22.37
N THR A 290 -10.10 -1.19 -21.81
CA THR A 290 -10.24 -0.35 -20.61
C THR A 290 -10.03 1.09 -21.05
N THR A 291 -11.13 1.84 -21.18
CA THR A 291 -11.09 3.28 -21.45
C THR A 291 -10.65 3.98 -20.16
N PHE A 292 -9.36 3.98 -19.91
CA PHE A 292 -8.77 4.93 -18.98
C PHE A 292 -8.87 6.29 -19.65
N ALA A 293 -9.85 7.12 -19.26
CA ALA A 293 -10.06 8.42 -19.87
C ALA A 293 -9.34 9.50 -19.06
N LEU A 294 -8.44 10.24 -19.71
CA LEU A 294 -7.85 11.44 -19.15
C LEU A 294 -8.86 12.59 -19.18
N GLN A 295 -8.80 13.44 -18.15
CA GLN A 295 -9.47 14.74 -18.19
C GLN A 295 -8.79 15.62 -19.25
N THR A 296 -9.51 16.63 -19.74
CA THR A 296 -8.98 17.57 -20.72
C THR A 296 -9.12 19.00 -20.22
N THR A 297 -8.23 19.89 -20.65
CA THR A 297 -8.38 21.34 -20.51
C THR A 297 -9.59 21.84 -21.31
N ASN A 298 -9.95 23.12 -21.15
CA ASN A 298 -10.96 23.77 -21.98
C ASN A 298 -10.58 23.77 -23.47
N SER A 299 -9.28 23.79 -23.77
CA SER A 299 -8.74 23.66 -25.13
C SER A 299 -8.73 22.21 -25.65
N GLY A 300 -9.19 21.24 -24.87
CA GLY A 300 -9.26 19.83 -25.24
C GLY A 300 -7.94 19.08 -25.14
N LEU A 301 -6.91 19.67 -24.51
CA LEU A 301 -5.62 19.00 -24.30
C LEU A 301 -5.71 18.04 -23.09
N PRO A 302 -5.13 16.83 -23.18
CA PRO A 302 -5.14 15.87 -22.07
C PRO A 302 -4.38 16.38 -20.85
N ILE A 303 -4.94 16.14 -19.66
CA ILE A 303 -4.34 16.45 -18.36
C ILE A 303 -3.89 15.14 -17.71
N LEU A 304 -2.61 15.05 -17.34
CA LEU A 304 -2.07 13.95 -16.57
C LEU A 304 -2.61 13.99 -15.13
N PRO A 305 -3.13 12.88 -14.59
CA PRO A 305 -3.65 12.83 -13.23
C PRO A 305 -2.52 12.86 -12.21
N ASP A 306 -2.85 13.35 -11.02
CA ASP A 306 -1.99 13.25 -9.84
C ASP A 306 -1.66 11.79 -9.49
N PRO A 307 -0.48 11.55 -8.89
CA PRO A 307 -0.06 10.20 -8.55
C PRO A 307 -0.97 9.57 -7.48
N VAL A 308 -1.53 8.41 -7.79
CA VAL A 308 -2.27 7.59 -6.82
C VAL A 308 -1.33 6.55 -6.22
N LEU A 309 -0.80 6.87 -5.05
CA LEU A 309 0.21 6.05 -4.37
C LEU A 309 -0.41 4.82 -3.70
N SER A 310 0.29 3.68 -3.81
CA SER A 310 0.02 2.52 -2.97
C SER A 310 0.43 2.79 -1.52
N SER A 311 0.18 1.80 -0.64
CA SER A 311 0.70 1.85 0.74
C SER A 311 2.21 2.05 0.79
N SER A 312 2.97 1.44 -0.14
CA SER A 312 4.43 1.59 -0.23
C SER A 312 4.89 2.95 -0.78
N GLY A 313 3.98 3.91 -0.99
CA GLY A 313 4.33 5.24 -1.49
C GLY A 313 4.67 5.27 -2.98
N THR A 314 4.34 4.23 -3.74
CA THR A 314 4.65 4.11 -5.17
C THR A 314 3.38 3.91 -5.98
N GLU A 315 3.23 4.58 -7.12
CA GLU A 315 2.13 4.26 -8.03
C GLU A 315 2.33 2.89 -8.68
N TYR A 316 1.22 2.20 -8.93
CA TYR A 316 1.24 0.93 -9.64
C TYR A 316 1.77 1.09 -11.07
N PHE A 317 2.75 0.27 -11.45
CA PHE A 317 3.42 0.36 -12.75
C PHE A 317 2.46 0.23 -13.93
N GLY A 318 1.46 -0.65 -13.84
CA GLY A 318 0.45 -0.79 -14.89
C GLY A 318 -0.35 0.50 -15.11
N THR A 319 -0.70 1.21 -14.04
CA THR A 319 -1.39 2.51 -14.13
C THR A 319 -0.52 3.54 -14.83
N LYS A 320 0.79 3.62 -14.51
CA LYS A 320 1.71 4.53 -15.19
C LYS A 320 1.77 4.27 -16.70
N ARG A 321 1.84 3.00 -17.11
CA ARG A 321 1.85 2.59 -18.53
C ARG A 321 0.58 3.04 -19.26
N GLU A 322 -0.58 2.82 -18.65
CA GLU A 322 -1.87 3.21 -19.27
C GLU A 322 -2.05 4.72 -19.34
N ILE A 323 -1.62 5.48 -18.32
CA ILE A 323 -1.62 6.95 -18.36
C ILE A 323 -0.79 7.44 -19.56
N ILE A 324 0.45 6.97 -19.72
CA ILE A 324 1.32 7.39 -20.83
C ILE A 324 0.71 6.98 -22.18
N ARG A 325 0.19 5.74 -22.28
CA ARG A 325 -0.42 5.24 -23.53
C ARG A 325 -1.58 6.13 -23.94
N GLU A 326 -2.53 6.37 -23.04
CA GLU A 326 -3.70 7.18 -23.33
C GLU A 326 -3.32 8.63 -23.65
N PHE A 327 -2.38 9.20 -22.88
CA PHE A 327 -1.89 10.56 -23.10
C PHE A 327 -1.35 10.75 -24.53
N PHE A 328 -0.50 9.83 -24.99
CA PHE A 328 0.03 9.86 -26.36
C PHE A 328 -1.07 9.61 -27.40
N VAL A 329 -2.01 8.70 -27.14
CA VAL A 329 -3.13 8.42 -28.05
C VAL A 329 -4.00 9.65 -28.26
N GLN A 330 -4.40 10.34 -27.18
CA GLN A 330 -5.20 11.54 -27.26
C GLN A 330 -4.44 12.68 -27.96
N HIS A 331 -3.18 12.93 -27.58
CA HIS A 331 -2.34 13.91 -28.27
C HIS A 331 -2.16 13.60 -29.75
N TYR A 332 -2.04 12.33 -30.15
CA TYR A 332 -1.87 11.97 -31.55
C TYR A 332 -3.15 12.17 -32.35
N ARG A 333 -4.32 11.87 -31.76
CA ARG A 333 -5.63 12.15 -32.38
C ARG A 333 -5.86 13.64 -32.58
N LEU A 334 -5.43 14.46 -31.63
CA LEU A 334 -5.44 15.93 -31.77
C LEU A 334 -4.48 16.39 -32.86
N ALA A 335 -3.25 15.86 -32.86
CA ALA A 335 -2.25 16.19 -33.87
C ALA A 335 -2.70 15.85 -35.30
N THR A 336 -3.41 14.73 -35.49
CA THR A 336 -3.93 14.31 -36.81
C THR A 336 -5.28 14.95 -37.16
N GLY A 337 -6.01 15.47 -36.17
CA GLY A 337 -7.41 15.87 -36.28
C GLY A 337 -8.36 14.70 -36.56
N LYS A 338 -7.98 13.46 -36.20
CA LYS A 338 -8.77 12.24 -36.45
C LYS A 338 -8.95 11.43 -35.16
N SER A 339 -10.19 11.30 -34.70
CA SER A 339 -10.54 10.60 -33.46
C SER A 339 -10.20 9.11 -33.45
N THR A 340 -10.02 8.48 -34.62
CA THR A 340 -9.71 7.05 -34.77
C THR A 340 -8.23 6.76 -35.03
N SER A 341 -7.38 7.79 -35.08
CA SER A 341 -5.95 7.62 -35.31
C SER A 341 -5.30 6.78 -34.20
N ARG A 342 -4.35 5.94 -34.62
CA ARG A 342 -3.51 5.12 -33.74
C ARG A 342 -2.09 5.68 -33.76
N VAL A 343 -1.44 5.72 -32.59
CA VAL A 343 -0.03 6.11 -32.47
C VAL A 343 0.82 5.07 -33.21
N PRO A 344 1.68 5.47 -34.15
CA PRO A 344 2.53 4.56 -34.91
C PRO A 344 3.78 4.18 -34.09
N TRP A 345 3.60 3.46 -32.98
CA TRP A 345 4.66 3.15 -32.01
C TRP A 345 5.94 2.58 -32.63
N GLY A 346 5.82 1.69 -33.63
CA GLY A 346 6.96 1.11 -34.33
C GLY A 346 7.80 2.14 -35.06
N ALA A 347 7.15 2.95 -35.92
CA ALA A 347 7.82 4.04 -36.65
C ALA A 347 8.37 5.11 -35.71
N MET A 348 7.65 5.41 -34.63
CA MET A 348 8.10 6.38 -33.65
C MET A 348 9.34 5.89 -32.90
N ASN A 349 9.45 4.59 -32.58
CA ASN A 349 10.64 4.02 -31.95
C ASN A 349 11.89 4.11 -32.84
N GLU A 350 11.72 3.99 -34.17
CA GLU A 350 12.82 4.13 -35.14
C GLU A 350 13.30 5.58 -35.26
N SER A 351 12.37 6.54 -35.29
CA SER A 351 12.65 7.96 -35.55
C SER A 351 11.96 8.90 -34.58
N VAL A 352 12.16 8.73 -33.27
CA VAL A 352 11.45 9.48 -32.21
C VAL A 352 11.50 11.01 -32.43
N ARG A 353 12.65 11.53 -32.88
CA ARG A 353 12.88 12.98 -33.07
C ARG A 353 12.09 13.59 -34.23
N GLU A 354 11.63 12.78 -35.20
CA GLU A 354 10.77 13.26 -36.29
C GLU A 354 9.35 13.54 -35.77
N PHE A 355 8.89 12.75 -34.79
CA PHE A 355 7.57 12.87 -34.20
C PHE A 355 7.53 13.85 -33.03
N ILE A 356 8.59 13.90 -32.21
CA ILE A 356 8.57 14.58 -30.91
C ILE A 356 9.86 15.38 -30.72
N LYS A 357 9.73 16.67 -30.38
CA LYS A 357 10.89 17.52 -30.07
C LYS A 357 11.59 17.04 -28.80
N SER A 358 12.92 17.22 -28.74
CA SER A 358 13.73 16.73 -27.62
C SER A 358 13.38 17.30 -26.25
N GLU A 359 12.73 18.47 -26.18
CA GLU A 359 12.27 19.08 -24.92
C GLU A 359 11.17 18.29 -24.20
N PHE A 360 10.38 17.52 -24.97
CA PHE A 360 9.30 16.69 -24.44
C PHE A 360 9.78 15.31 -23.99
N ILE A 361 11.07 15.00 -24.20
CA ILE A 361 11.64 13.67 -23.93
C ILE A 361 12.78 13.80 -22.92
N PRO A 362 12.69 13.13 -21.76
CA PRO A 362 13.78 13.13 -20.81
C PRO A 362 15.03 12.47 -21.39
N LYS A 363 16.21 12.94 -20.95
CA LYS A 363 17.50 12.39 -21.39
C LYS A 363 17.58 10.90 -21.08
N LYS A 364 18.14 10.12 -22.02
CA LYS A 364 18.37 8.67 -21.89
C LYS A 364 17.10 7.81 -21.73
N VAL A 365 15.91 8.31 -22.09
CA VAL A 365 14.70 7.49 -22.18
C VAL A 365 14.44 7.08 -23.63
N LEU A 366 14.28 5.77 -23.84
CA LEU A 366 13.88 5.20 -25.12
C LEU A 366 12.35 5.18 -25.19
N ILE A 367 11.78 5.93 -26.13
CA ILE A 367 10.34 5.97 -26.36
C ILE A 367 9.94 4.75 -27.18
N ASN A 368 9.02 3.95 -26.65
CA ASN A 368 8.41 2.82 -27.34
C ASN A 368 6.93 2.73 -26.92
N ASP A 369 6.21 1.72 -27.42
CA ASP A 369 4.94 1.33 -26.84
C ASP A 369 5.11 1.13 -25.32
N PRO A 370 4.31 1.79 -24.45
CA PRO A 370 4.46 1.70 -22.99
C PRO A 370 4.46 0.27 -22.44
N GLY A 371 3.78 -0.66 -23.11
CA GLY A 371 3.79 -2.09 -22.77
C GLY A 371 5.15 -2.77 -22.96
N ARG A 372 6.03 -2.20 -23.78
CA ARG A 372 7.40 -2.66 -24.05
C ARG A 372 8.48 -1.85 -23.34
N MET A 373 8.11 -0.78 -22.64
CA MET A 373 9.05 0.04 -21.87
C MET A 373 9.30 -0.58 -20.48
N SER A 374 10.53 -0.45 -19.96
CA SER A 374 10.89 -0.86 -18.59
C SER A 374 10.21 0.04 -17.54
N SER A 375 10.09 -0.48 -16.30
CA SER A 375 9.51 0.28 -15.18
C SER A 375 10.22 1.61 -14.92
N ASN A 376 11.55 1.61 -15.06
CA ASN A 376 12.35 2.81 -14.90
C ASN A 376 12.05 3.85 -15.99
N HIS A 377 12.04 3.45 -17.27
CA HIS A 377 11.78 4.37 -18.38
C HIS A 377 10.37 4.98 -18.34
N VAL A 378 9.36 4.16 -18.01
CA VAL A 378 7.97 4.64 -17.84
C VAL A 378 7.88 5.64 -16.69
N SER A 379 8.53 5.36 -15.56
CA SER A 379 8.49 6.26 -14.40
C SER A 379 9.16 7.61 -14.71
N ILE A 380 10.37 7.59 -15.30
CA ILE A 380 11.09 8.82 -15.68
C ILE A 380 10.28 9.63 -16.70
N LEU A 381 9.67 8.99 -17.70
CA LEU A 381 8.86 9.68 -18.70
C LEU A 381 7.61 10.33 -18.08
N LEU A 382 6.86 9.60 -17.26
CA LEU A 382 5.64 10.13 -16.66
C LEU A 382 5.95 11.28 -15.69
N GLU A 383 7.01 11.16 -14.89
CA GLU A 383 7.45 12.21 -13.98
C GLU A 383 7.88 13.46 -14.74
N HIS A 384 8.70 13.30 -15.80
CA HIS A 384 9.09 14.41 -16.68
C HIS A 384 7.88 15.15 -17.26
N LEU A 385 6.87 14.43 -17.73
CA LEU A 385 5.66 15.04 -18.29
C LEU A 385 4.82 15.74 -17.23
N ARG A 386 4.68 15.15 -16.03
CA ARG A 386 3.98 15.80 -14.91
C ARG A 386 4.69 17.06 -14.44
N ASP A 387 6.02 17.07 -14.41
CA ASP A 387 6.78 18.26 -14.05
C ASP A 387 6.62 19.36 -15.09
N ARG A 388 6.59 19.00 -16.38
CA ARG A 388 6.25 19.95 -17.45
C ARG A 388 4.83 20.51 -17.30
N GLN A 389 3.86 19.70 -16.92
CA GLN A 389 2.48 20.13 -16.74
C GLN A 389 2.31 21.18 -15.63
N LYS A 390 3.25 21.25 -14.68
CA LYS A 390 3.25 22.28 -13.62
C LYS A 390 3.77 23.64 -14.11
N VAL A 391 4.41 23.70 -15.28
CA VAL A 391 4.99 24.94 -15.81
C VAL A 391 3.95 25.68 -16.61
N GLU A 392 3.48 26.81 -16.08
CA GLU A 392 2.47 27.64 -16.74
C GLU A 392 2.99 28.22 -18.08
N GLY A 393 2.08 28.36 -19.05
CA GLY A 393 2.37 28.96 -20.35
C GLY A 393 3.22 28.09 -21.30
N ILE A 394 3.56 26.86 -20.92
CA ILE A 394 4.27 25.92 -21.78
C ILE A 394 3.42 24.65 -21.96
N PRO A 395 3.15 24.22 -23.21
CA PRO A 395 2.46 22.96 -23.44
C PRO A 395 3.17 21.79 -22.77
N THR A 396 2.42 20.96 -22.05
CA THR A 396 2.93 19.72 -21.43
C THR A 396 3.61 18.84 -22.47
N PHE A 397 2.94 18.64 -23.61
CA PHE A 397 3.40 17.81 -24.72
C PHE A 397 2.72 18.20 -26.02
N LEU A 398 3.47 18.17 -27.13
CA LEU A 398 2.93 18.27 -28.49
C LEU A 398 3.72 17.34 -29.42
N PHE A 399 3.02 16.67 -30.33
CA PHE A 399 3.66 16.09 -31.51
C PHE A 399 4.20 17.22 -32.40
N HIS A 400 5.39 17.04 -32.93
CA HIS A 400 6.00 17.95 -33.90
C HIS A 400 5.36 17.78 -35.29
N GLN A 401 5.23 16.53 -35.71
CA GLN A 401 4.65 16.10 -36.99
C GLN A 401 3.98 14.75 -36.80
N PHE A 402 3.11 14.36 -37.73
CA PHE A 402 2.52 13.02 -37.77
C PHE A 402 2.75 12.35 -39.12
N ARG A 403 2.83 11.01 -39.11
CA ARG A 403 3.04 10.20 -40.31
C ARG A 403 1.71 9.91 -40.99
N GLN A 404 1.65 10.19 -42.28
CA GLN A 404 0.51 9.91 -43.15
C GLN A 404 0.54 8.47 -43.68
N GLN A 405 -0.53 8.04 -44.37
CA GLN A 405 -0.64 6.69 -44.92
C GLN A 405 0.38 6.40 -46.03
N ASP A 406 0.81 7.42 -46.76
CA ASP A 406 1.84 7.36 -47.79
C ASP A 406 3.27 7.46 -47.23
N ASN A 407 3.43 7.38 -45.91
CA ASN A 407 4.68 7.54 -45.15
C ASN A 407 5.30 8.94 -45.19
N SER A 408 4.62 9.95 -45.76
CA SER A 408 5.04 11.34 -45.63
C SER A 408 4.73 11.90 -44.24
N PHE A 409 5.41 12.99 -43.87
CA PHE A 409 5.13 13.72 -42.63
C PHE A 409 4.29 14.96 -42.91
N ALA A 410 3.32 15.23 -42.03
CA ALA A 410 2.46 16.42 -42.08
C ALA A 410 2.54 17.24 -40.80
N ALA A 411 2.22 18.54 -40.94
CA ALA A 411 2.06 19.46 -39.82
C ALA A 411 0.86 19.09 -38.95
N VAL A 412 1.02 19.26 -37.63
CA VAL A 412 0.00 18.94 -36.63
C VAL A 412 -1.15 19.94 -36.60
N LYS A 413 -2.32 19.51 -36.10
CA LYS A 413 -3.58 20.27 -36.06
C LYS A 413 -4.07 20.60 -34.65
N TYR A 414 -3.16 20.90 -33.72
CA TYR A 414 -3.56 21.22 -32.35
C TYR A 414 -4.48 22.46 -32.28
N PRO A 415 -5.42 22.49 -31.32
CA PRO A 415 -6.15 23.71 -30.98
C PRO A 415 -5.16 24.80 -30.52
N THR A 416 -5.32 26.04 -31.01
CA THR A 416 -4.47 27.17 -30.61
C THR A 416 -4.86 27.61 -29.19
N GLU A 417 -3.92 27.61 -28.24
CA GLU A 417 -4.14 28.22 -26.92
C GLU A 417 -4.13 29.75 -27.05
N THR A 418 -5.22 30.40 -26.69
CA THR A 418 -5.26 31.86 -26.49
C THR A 418 -4.93 32.18 -25.04
N LEU A 419 -3.99 33.11 -24.82
CA LEU A 419 -3.47 33.51 -23.50
C LEU A 419 -4.54 34.05 -22.53
N GLU A 420 -5.73 34.40 -23.02
CA GLU A 420 -6.85 34.91 -22.22
C GLU A 420 -7.57 33.82 -21.39
N ASP A 421 -7.33 32.54 -21.67
CA ASP A 421 -8.05 31.43 -21.03
C ASP A 421 -7.46 30.99 -19.68
N ASN A 422 -6.22 31.40 -19.35
CA ASN A 422 -5.54 31.05 -18.09
C ASN A 422 -5.94 31.92 -16.89
N GLU A 423 -6.35 33.17 -17.10
CA GLU A 423 -6.77 34.05 -15.99
C GLU A 423 -8.15 33.65 -15.44
N LYS A 424 -9.04 33.15 -16.30
CA LYS A 424 -10.39 32.70 -15.87
C LYS A 424 -10.41 31.34 -15.18
N SER A 425 -9.36 30.54 -15.26
CA SER A 425 -9.33 29.20 -14.62
C SER A 425 -9.06 29.25 -13.12
N PHE A 426 -8.39 30.29 -12.62
CA PHE A 426 -8.17 30.47 -11.18
C PHE A 426 -9.37 31.12 -10.48
N GLU A 427 -10.08 32.06 -11.12
CA GLU A 427 -11.29 32.67 -10.55
C GLU A 427 -12.50 31.70 -10.54
N ASN A 428 -12.68 30.89 -11.59
CA ASN A 428 -13.76 29.88 -11.60
C ASN A 428 -13.53 28.72 -10.61
N GLN A 429 -12.30 28.48 -10.14
CA GLN A 429 -12.04 27.49 -9.08
C GLN A 429 -12.54 27.96 -7.69
N ALA A 430 -12.70 29.26 -7.47
CA ALA A 430 -13.26 29.79 -6.22
C ALA A 430 -14.80 29.80 -6.21
N GLU A 431 -15.44 29.91 -7.37
CA GLU A 431 -16.91 30.01 -7.48
C GLU A 431 -17.63 28.72 -7.92
N SER A 432 -16.94 27.70 -8.44
CA SER A 432 -17.61 26.46 -8.91
C SER A 432 -17.71 25.32 -7.88
N VAL A 433 -17.49 25.57 -6.59
CA VAL A 433 -17.85 24.60 -5.54
C VAL A 433 -19.30 24.83 -5.09
N GLU A 434 -20.24 24.58 -6.00
CA GLU A 434 -21.67 24.45 -5.68
C GLU A 434 -22.14 23.00 -5.90
N PRO A 435 -23.06 22.50 -5.04
CA PRO A 435 -23.07 21.14 -4.53
C PRO A 435 -23.96 20.18 -5.36
N PHE A 436 -23.46 19.72 -6.50
CA PHE A 436 -24.20 18.75 -7.33
C PHE A 436 -24.10 17.29 -6.87
N LEU A 437 -24.43 17.00 -5.60
CA LEU A 437 -24.72 15.63 -5.14
C LEU A 437 -25.72 15.56 -3.96
N LEU A 438 -26.56 16.58 -3.76
CA LEU A 438 -27.58 16.59 -2.68
C LEU A 438 -29.05 16.68 -3.15
N ILE A 439 -29.34 16.45 -4.44
CA ILE A 439 -30.73 16.45 -4.95
C ILE A 439 -31.00 15.18 -5.78
N LYS A 440 -31.02 14.00 -5.13
CA LYS A 440 -31.78 12.83 -5.60
C LYS A 440 -32.37 11.95 -4.48
N TYR A 441 -32.43 12.44 -3.23
CA TYR A 441 -32.98 11.65 -2.11
C TYR A 441 -33.98 12.39 -1.20
N TRP A 442 -34.67 13.42 -1.71
CA TRP A 442 -35.70 14.16 -0.96
C TRP A 442 -37.02 14.34 -1.73
N ALA A 443 -37.48 13.27 -2.42
CA ALA A 443 -38.81 13.23 -3.04
C ALA A 443 -39.56 11.91 -2.79
N ALA A 444 -39.29 11.21 -1.68
CA ALA A 444 -40.00 9.97 -1.35
C ALA A 444 -40.36 9.80 0.15
N ILE A 445 -40.32 10.87 0.95
CA ILE A 445 -40.86 10.83 2.31
C ILE A 445 -41.58 12.15 2.59
N LEU A 446 -42.89 12.17 2.33
CA LEU A 446 -43.98 12.71 3.15
C LEU A 446 -45.31 12.60 2.36
N PRO A 447 -46.47 12.48 3.04
CA PRO A 447 -47.49 11.50 2.70
C PRO A 447 -48.63 12.04 1.82
N LYS A 448 -49.24 11.12 1.07
CA LYS A 448 -50.70 11.00 1.02
C LYS A 448 -51.06 9.54 1.26
#